data_AF-A0A060T3B3-F1
#
_entry.id   AF-A0A060T3B3-F1
#
_cell.length_a   1.000
_cell.length_b   1.000
_cell.length_c   1.000
_cell.angle_alpha   90.00
_cell.angle_beta   90.00
_cell.angle_gamma   90.00
#
_symmetry.space_group_name_H-M   'P 1'
#
loop_
_entity.id
_entity.type
_entity.pdbx_description
1 polymer ?
#
loop_
_entity_poly.entity_id
_entity_poly.type
_entity_poly.pdbx_seq_one_letter_code
_entity_poly.pdbx_strand_id
1 'polypeptide(L)'
;MDTIANPLVEPVSRDPNDVRDIVYTATTIQVAGIYIQLPQSTVICSAITFVYRFAARSETPIISLPHLSRAALNLACKVHEVPRSERQIHKAIAYAHKCLLGEDSLIENIQDLAQDEHHLLRVLSFDTHVSSPYSLLMSYLQVTKLHRLGSLTELTWALTNDCIRCCAFITVTHQPNLIAGAVLGLALKRLQMSIRECEWWIIFDIETTQLNETMEMIDRSIAQWKDWTIKL
;
A
#
# COMPACT_ATOMS: atom_id res chain seq x y z
N MET A 1 -3.67 41.03 -14.51
CA MET A 1 -4.08 39.74 -15.11
C MET A 1 -3.19 38.71 -14.45
N ASP A 2 -3.46 38.46 -13.17
CA ASP A 2 -2.50 37.78 -12.30
C ASP A 2 -2.87 36.31 -12.18
N THR A 3 -1.86 35.53 -12.53
CA THR A 3 -1.69 34.09 -12.50
C THR A 3 -2.30 33.43 -11.25
N ILE A 4 -3.25 32.53 -11.47
CA ILE A 4 -3.74 31.57 -10.48
C ILE A 4 -2.60 30.57 -10.24
N ALA A 5 -1.82 30.78 -9.19
CA ALA A 5 -0.90 29.79 -8.68
C ALA A 5 -1.72 28.64 -8.07
N ASN A 6 -1.64 27.48 -8.71
CA ASN A 6 -2.10 26.21 -8.19
C ASN A 6 -1.41 25.95 -6.83
N PRO A 7 -2.13 25.73 -5.72
CA PRO A 7 -1.46 25.40 -4.47
C PRO A 7 -0.91 23.98 -4.61
N LEU A 8 0.40 23.90 -4.80
CA LEU A 8 1.16 22.67 -4.59
C LEU A 8 0.80 22.18 -3.19
N VAL A 9 0.17 21.01 -3.11
CA VAL A 9 -0.11 20.31 -1.86
C VAL A 9 1.23 20.06 -1.20
N GLU A 10 1.59 20.88 -0.21
CA GLU A 10 2.75 20.62 0.63
C GLU A 10 2.56 19.24 1.29
N PRO A 11 3.60 18.39 1.34
CA PRO A 11 3.49 17.09 1.99
C PRO A 11 3.16 17.35 3.46
N VAL A 12 1.97 16.94 3.89
CA VAL A 12 1.51 17.09 5.27
C VAL A 12 2.57 16.50 6.20
N SER A 13 3.34 17.36 6.89
CA SER A 13 4.36 16.94 7.84
C SER A 13 3.65 16.41 9.09
N ARG A 14 3.25 15.14 9.04
CA ARG A 14 2.61 14.44 10.16
C ARG A 14 3.65 13.96 11.16
N ASP A 15 3.23 13.79 12.40
CA ASP A 15 4.10 13.25 13.46
C ASP A 15 4.69 11.91 12.97
N PRO A 16 6.01 11.68 13.11
CA PRO A 16 6.61 10.39 12.81
C PRO A 16 5.89 9.19 13.45
N ASN A 17 5.23 9.39 14.59
CA ASN A 17 4.41 8.36 15.25
C ASN A 17 3.14 8.02 14.45
N ASP A 18 2.49 9.00 13.82
CA ASP A 18 1.31 8.77 12.97
C ASP A 18 1.67 7.93 11.74
N VAL A 19 2.84 8.16 11.15
CA VAL A 19 3.32 7.38 10.00
C VAL A 19 3.58 5.93 10.40
N ARG A 20 4.17 5.71 11.59
CA ARG A 20 4.41 4.37 12.13
C ARG A 20 3.10 3.61 12.33
N ASP A 21 2.09 4.28 12.89
CA ASP A 21 0.77 3.72 13.16
C ASP A 21 0.02 3.34 11.86
N ILE A 22 0.17 4.16 10.82
CA ILE A 22 -0.39 3.88 9.49
C ILE A 22 0.31 2.67 8.83
N VAL A 23 1.64 2.61 8.90
CA VAL A 23 2.41 1.46 8.38
C VAL A 23 2.09 0.19 9.17
N TYR A 24 1.87 0.30 10.48
CA TYR A 24 1.40 -0.79 11.32
C TYR A 24 0.02 -1.28 10.87
N THR A 25 -0.94 -0.37 10.66
CA THR A 25 -2.28 -0.68 10.13
C THR A 25 -2.21 -1.40 8.78
N ALA A 26 -1.39 -0.92 7.85
CA ALA A 26 -1.15 -1.57 6.56
C ALA A 26 -0.55 -2.98 6.73
N THR A 27 0.35 -3.16 7.69
CA THR A 27 0.96 -4.46 8.01
C THR A 27 -0.06 -5.42 8.63
N THR A 28 -0.95 -4.94 9.50
CA THR A 28 -2.07 -5.73 10.04
C THR A 28 -2.97 -6.23 8.92
N ILE A 29 -3.35 -5.37 7.98
CA ILE A 29 -4.15 -5.73 6.79
C ILE A 29 -3.42 -6.80 5.96
N GLN A 30 -2.12 -6.63 5.74
CA GLN A 30 -1.30 -7.57 4.98
C GLN A 30 -1.32 -8.97 5.63
N VAL A 31 -1.01 -9.05 6.92
CA VAL A 31 -0.95 -10.34 7.65
C VAL A 31 -2.33 -10.98 7.71
N ALA A 32 -3.37 -10.21 8.02
CA ALA A 32 -4.74 -10.69 8.05
C ALA A 32 -5.17 -11.20 6.67
N GLY A 33 -4.91 -10.44 5.60
CA GLY A 33 -5.24 -10.81 4.23
C GLY A 33 -4.57 -12.10 3.79
N ILE A 34 -3.29 -12.30 4.12
CA ILE A 34 -2.58 -13.57 3.88
C ILE A 34 -3.23 -14.71 4.66
N TYR A 35 -3.56 -14.49 5.94
CA TYR A 35 -4.19 -15.51 6.80
C TYR A 35 -5.52 -16.01 6.23
N ILE A 36 -6.33 -15.12 5.62
CA ILE A 36 -7.59 -15.48 4.96
C ILE A 36 -7.47 -15.70 3.44
N GLN A 37 -6.24 -15.82 2.93
CA GLN A 37 -5.92 -16.13 1.53
C GLN A 37 -6.60 -15.17 0.54
N LEU A 38 -6.53 -13.87 0.80
CA LEU A 38 -7.02 -12.85 -0.11
C LEU A 38 -5.99 -12.53 -1.20
N PRO A 39 -6.45 -12.15 -2.41
CA PRO A 39 -5.56 -11.69 -3.48
C PRO A 39 -4.76 -10.45 -3.07
N GLN A 40 -3.44 -10.55 -3.17
CA GLN A 40 -2.52 -9.47 -2.82
C GLN A 40 -2.67 -8.24 -3.74
N SER A 41 -2.71 -8.49 -5.05
CA SER A 41 -2.64 -7.45 -6.07
C SER A 41 -3.89 -6.59 -6.17
N THR A 42 -5.04 -7.10 -5.75
CA THR A 42 -6.32 -6.41 -5.85
C THR A 42 -6.84 -6.04 -4.46
N VAL A 43 -7.26 -7.03 -3.67
CA VAL A 43 -7.96 -6.82 -2.39
C VAL A 43 -7.05 -6.15 -1.36
N ILE A 44 -5.89 -6.73 -1.08
CA ILE A 44 -4.98 -6.22 -0.04
C ILE A 44 -4.42 -4.85 -0.44
N CYS A 45 -3.98 -4.71 -1.69
CA CYS A 45 -3.55 -3.42 -2.25
C CYS A 45 -4.62 -2.33 -2.11
N SER A 46 -5.90 -2.66 -2.38
CA SER A 46 -7.00 -1.70 -2.28
C SER A 46 -7.30 -1.33 -0.84
N ALA A 47 -7.33 -2.31 0.06
CA ALA A 47 -7.55 -2.07 1.48
C ALA A 47 -6.48 -1.13 2.07
N ILE A 48 -5.20 -1.36 1.77
CA ILE A 48 -4.11 -0.47 2.20
C ILE A 48 -4.25 0.92 1.58
N THR A 49 -4.62 1.00 0.31
CA THR A 49 -4.87 2.30 -0.37
C THR A 49 -6.04 3.06 0.28
N PHE A 50 -7.10 2.37 0.70
CA PHE A 50 -8.20 2.99 1.44
C PHE A 50 -7.73 3.57 2.77
N VAL A 51 -6.87 2.87 3.50
CA VAL A 51 -6.24 3.40 4.74
C VAL A 51 -5.43 4.65 4.44
N TYR A 52 -4.60 4.64 3.40
CA TYR A 52 -3.79 5.80 3.04
C TYR A 52 -4.64 7.00 2.60
N ARG A 53 -5.69 6.78 1.80
CA ARG A 53 -6.63 7.83 1.41
C ARG A 53 -7.42 8.36 2.60
N PHE A 54 -7.84 7.49 3.52
CA PHE A 54 -8.53 7.87 4.75
C PHE A 54 -7.62 8.74 5.60
N ALA A 55 -6.42 8.25 5.88
CA ALA A 55 -5.44 8.98 6.65
C ALA A 55 -5.14 10.33 5.98
N ALA A 56 -4.89 10.39 4.67
CA ALA A 56 -4.53 11.63 3.97
C ALA A 56 -5.59 12.74 4.10
N ARG A 57 -6.87 12.38 4.25
CA ARG A 57 -8.00 13.33 4.32
C ARG A 57 -8.42 13.74 5.72
N SER A 58 -8.13 12.94 6.76
CA SER A 58 -8.72 13.16 8.08
C SER A 58 -8.04 14.31 8.85
N GLU A 59 -8.82 15.33 9.23
CA GLU A 59 -8.46 16.32 10.27
C GLU A 59 -8.76 15.82 11.71
N THR A 60 -9.49 14.70 11.88
CA THR A 60 -9.75 14.05 13.18
C THR A 60 -9.92 12.54 13.04
N PRO A 61 -9.26 11.68 13.84
CA PRO A 61 -9.48 10.23 13.81
C PRO A 61 -10.58 9.85 14.80
N ILE A 62 -11.79 9.57 14.32
CA ILE A 62 -12.86 8.97 15.16
C ILE A 62 -12.70 7.43 15.19
N ILE A 63 -12.05 6.83 14.19
CA ILE A 63 -11.88 5.38 14.08
C ILE A 63 -10.51 4.96 14.60
N SER A 64 -10.48 3.95 15.46
CA SER A 64 -9.25 3.30 15.93
C SER A 64 -8.58 2.47 14.82
N LEU A 65 -7.26 2.35 14.84
CA LEU A 65 -6.50 1.61 13.81
C LEU A 65 -6.97 0.16 13.57
N PRO A 66 -7.34 -0.63 14.59
CA PRO A 66 -7.87 -1.99 14.37
C PRO A 66 -9.22 -1.97 13.66
N HIS A 67 -10.09 -1.03 14.01
CA HIS A 67 -11.40 -0.86 13.38
C HIS A 67 -11.25 -0.40 11.93
N LEU A 68 -10.33 0.54 11.68
CA LEU A 68 -9.99 1.00 10.33
C LEU A 68 -9.47 -0.15 9.47
N SER A 69 -8.57 -0.98 10.01
CA SER A 69 -8.04 -2.16 9.30
C SER A 69 -9.14 -3.13 8.90
N ARG A 70 -10.05 -3.42 9.83
CA ARG A 70 -11.20 -4.31 9.62
C ARG A 70 -12.17 -3.74 8.58
N ALA A 71 -12.52 -2.46 8.70
CA ALA A 71 -13.43 -1.78 7.77
C ALA A 71 -12.85 -1.70 6.35
N ALA A 72 -11.58 -1.33 6.22
CA ALA A 72 -10.89 -1.25 4.93
C ALA A 72 -10.81 -2.61 4.23
N LEU A 73 -10.49 -3.67 4.97
CA LEU A 73 -10.41 -5.03 4.42
C LEU A 73 -11.80 -5.55 4.03
N ASN A 74 -12.85 -5.27 4.83
CA ASN A 74 -14.23 -5.63 4.50
C ASN A 74 -14.72 -4.93 3.24
N LEU A 75 -14.49 -3.62 3.15
CA LEU A 75 -14.86 -2.83 1.98
C LEU A 75 -14.14 -3.33 0.73
N ALA A 76 -12.83 -3.59 0.80
CA ALA A 76 -12.07 -4.10 -0.34
C ALA A 76 -12.56 -5.48 -0.81
N CYS A 77 -12.91 -6.38 0.12
CA CYS A 77 -13.52 -7.67 -0.23
C CYS A 77 -14.82 -7.49 -1.03
N LYS A 78 -15.67 -6.54 -0.62
CA LYS A 78 -16.94 -6.26 -1.30
C LYS A 78 -16.73 -5.63 -2.67
N VAL A 79 -15.82 -4.65 -2.78
CA VAL A 79 -15.52 -3.94 -4.04
C VAL A 79 -14.97 -4.89 -5.12
N HIS A 80 -14.13 -5.85 -4.73
CA HIS A 80 -13.51 -6.81 -5.66
C HIS A 80 -14.28 -8.13 -5.81
N GLU A 81 -15.52 -8.20 -5.32
CA GLU A 81 -16.37 -9.39 -5.43
C GLU A 81 -15.75 -10.67 -4.82
N VAL A 82 -14.93 -10.52 -3.78
CA VAL A 82 -14.40 -11.61 -2.95
C VAL A 82 -14.95 -11.49 -1.54
N PRO A 83 -16.29 -11.56 -1.34
CA PRO A 83 -16.89 -11.31 -0.04
C PRO A 83 -16.44 -12.36 0.98
N ARG A 84 -16.12 -11.90 2.18
CA ARG A 84 -15.81 -12.75 3.33
C ARG A 84 -16.81 -12.45 4.45
N SER A 85 -17.03 -13.44 5.32
CA SER A 85 -17.85 -13.20 6.51
C SER A 85 -17.16 -12.18 7.42
N GLU A 86 -17.92 -11.24 7.97
CA GLU A 86 -17.43 -10.25 8.92
C GLU A 86 -16.69 -10.91 10.11
N ARG A 87 -17.18 -12.07 10.57
CA ARG A 87 -16.52 -12.87 11.62
C ARG A 87 -15.14 -13.37 11.22
N GLN A 88 -14.98 -13.74 9.95
CA GLN A 88 -13.71 -14.24 9.42
C GLN A 88 -12.69 -13.10 9.32
N ILE A 89 -13.11 -11.94 8.79
CA ILE A 89 -12.27 -10.73 8.73
C ILE A 89 -11.86 -10.30 10.14
N HIS A 90 -12.83 -10.30 11.06
CA HIS A 90 -12.59 -9.95 12.45
C HIS A 90 -11.53 -10.83 13.12
N LYS A 91 -11.66 -12.16 13.00
CA LYS A 91 -10.68 -13.12 13.51
C LYS A 91 -9.30 -12.94 12.87
N ALA A 92 -9.25 -12.64 11.58
CA ALA A 92 -8.00 -12.43 10.86
C ALA A 92 -7.25 -11.19 11.35
N ILE A 93 -7.97 -10.09 11.60
CA ILE A 93 -7.40 -8.86 12.15
C ILE A 93 -6.95 -9.07 13.60
N ALA A 94 -7.75 -9.74 14.43
CA ALA A 94 -7.36 -10.09 15.79
C ALA A 94 -6.10 -10.98 15.82
N TYR A 95 -6.01 -11.96 14.93
CA TYR A 95 -4.81 -12.79 14.75
C TYR A 95 -3.60 -11.95 14.34
N ALA A 96 -3.75 -11.04 13.36
CA ALA A 96 -2.67 -10.17 12.91
C ALA A 96 -2.18 -9.23 14.03
N HIS A 97 -3.09 -8.62 14.80
CA HIS A 97 -2.75 -7.80 15.96
C HIS A 97 -1.96 -8.60 17.00
N LYS A 98 -2.45 -9.81 17.35
CA LYS A 98 -1.76 -10.72 18.27
C LYS A 98 -0.35 -11.06 17.79
N CYS A 99 -0.17 -11.35 16.50
CA CYS A 99 1.14 -11.66 15.93
C CYS A 99 2.11 -10.47 15.96
N LEU A 100 1.60 -9.23 15.86
CA LEU A 100 2.44 -8.04 15.76
C LEU A 100 2.73 -7.37 17.11
N LEU A 101 1.81 -7.42 18.07
CA LEU A 101 1.95 -6.78 19.39
C LEU A 101 2.09 -7.76 20.55
N GLY A 102 1.82 -9.06 20.33
CA GLY A 102 1.80 -10.06 21.41
C GLY A 102 0.62 -9.91 22.39
N GLU A 103 -0.18 -8.86 22.26
CA GLU A 103 -1.35 -8.59 23.10
C GLU A 103 -2.62 -9.19 22.50
N ASP A 104 -3.38 -9.92 23.32
CA ASP A 104 -4.75 -10.31 23.02
C ASP A 104 -5.67 -9.09 23.21
N SER A 105 -5.51 -8.08 22.36
CA SER A 105 -6.54 -7.06 22.20
C SER A 105 -7.73 -7.71 21.51
N LEU A 106 -8.61 -8.32 22.32
CA LEU A 106 -9.92 -8.73 21.88
C LEU A 106 -10.60 -7.46 21.35
N ILE A 107 -10.71 -7.33 20.04
CA ILE A 107 -11.54 -6.29 19.43
C ILE A 107 -12.98 -6.73 19.74
N GLU A 108 -13.50 -6.47 20.94
CA GLU A 108 -14.67 -7.20 21.46
C GLU A 108 -15.98 -6.94 20.67
N ASN A 109 -16.06 -5.84 19.92
CA ASN A 109 -17.30 -5.44 19.24
C ASN A 109 -17.24 -5.64 17.72
N ILE A 110 -17.80 -6.76 17.24
CA ILE A 110 -18.11 -6.97 15.81
C ILE A 110 -19.20 -6.00 15.33
N GLN A 111 -20.07 -5.53 16.24
CA GLN A 111 -21.31 -4.80 15.95
C GLN A 111 -21.10 -3.43 15.27
N ASP A 112 -19.91 -2.84 15.35
CA ASP A 112 -19.64 -1.50 14.81
C ASP A 112 -19.11 -1.50 13.37
N LEU A 113 -18.85 -2.67 12.77
CA LEU A 113 -18.19 -2.76 11.46
C LEU A 113 -18.94 -2.02 10.34
N ALA A 114 -20.27 -2.09 10.32
CA ALA A 114 -21.06 -1.38 9.30
C ALA A 114 -20.98 0.15 9.46
N GLN A 115 -20.88 0.64 10.70
CA GLN A 115 -20.73 2.08 10.98
C GLN A 115 -19.34 2.56 10.58
N ASP A 116 -18.30 1.80 10.94
CA ASP A 116 -16.91 2.05 10.56
C ASP A 116 -16.77 2.09 9.03
N GLU A 117 -17.37 1.13 8.33
CA GLU A 117 -17.37 1.04 6.87
C GLU A 117 -18.08 2.23 6.21
N HIS A 118 -19.26 2.62 6.71
CA HIS A 118 -19.96 3.80 6.23
C HIS A 118 -19.14 5.08 6.44
N HIS A 119 -18.46 5.21 7.57
CA HIS A 119 -17.61 6.35 7.84
C HIS A 119 -16.39 6.36 6.90
N LEU A 120 -15.74 5.22 6.68
CA LEU A 120 -14.65 5.08 5.70
C LEU A 120 -15.11 5.52 4.30
N LEU A 121 -16.26 5.03 3.83
CA LEU A 121 -16.82 5.41 2.53
C LEU A 121 -17.09 6.91 2.39
N ARG A 122 -17.62 7.55 3.44
CA ARG A 122 -17.84 9.01 3.44
C ARG A 122 -16.55 9.78 3.30
N VAL A 123 -15.51 9.40 4.06
CA VAL A 123 -14.18 10.04 3.96
C VAL A 123 -13.55 9.80 2.59
N LEU A 124 -13.75 8.62 2.01
CA LEU A 124 -13.32 8.32 0.64
C LEU A 124 -14.14 9.05 -0.44
N SER A 125 -15.22 9.74 -0.08
CA SER A 125 -16.19 10.31 -1.01
C SER A 125 -16.73 9.27 -2.00
N PHE A 126 -16.86 8.02 -1.54
CA PHE A 126 -17.26 6.85 -2.35
C PHE A 126 -16.32 6.53 -3.53
N ASP A 127 -15.11 7.09 -3.58
CA ASP A 127 -14.07 6.69 -4.54
C ASP A 127 -13.36 5.41 -4.08
N THR A 128 -13.90 4.27 -4.52
CA THR A 128 -13.36 2.93 -4.25
C THR A 128 -12.44 2.42 -5.35
N HIS A 129 -12.21 3.19 -6.43
CA HIS A 129 -11.38 2.74 -7.54
C HIS A 129 -9.90 2.83 -7.17
N VAL A 130 -9.19 1.71 -7.28
CA VAL A 130 -7.75 1.61 -7.00
C VAL A 130 -7.05 1.01 -8.21
N SER A 131 -6.17 1.80 -8.82
CA SER A 131 -5.29 1.33 -9.89
C SER A 131 -4.14 0.53 -9.30
N SER A 132 -4.10 -0.77 -9.59
CA SER A 132 -3.12 -1.69 -9.03
C SER A 132 -1.76 -1.58 -9.74
N PRO A 133 -0.65 -1.25 -9.04
CA PRO A 133 0.68 -1.18 -9.65
C PRO A 133 1.17 -2.56 -10.12
N TYR A 134 0.63 -3.65 -9.57
CA TYR A 134 0.97 -5.02 -9.96
C TYR A 134 0.62 -5.31 -11.43
N SER A 135 -0.51 -4.79 -11.92
CA SER A 135 -0.95 -5.00 -13.30
C SER A 135 -0.01 -4.33 -14.31
N LEU A 136 0.44 -3.10 -13.99
CA LEU A 136 1.41 -2.36 -14.79
C LEU A 136 2.79 -3.01 -14.74
N LEU A 137 3.23 -3.45 -13.56
CA LEU A 137 4.50 -4.15 -13.41
C LEU A 137 4.58 -5.40 -14.30
N MET A 138 3.52 -6.21 -14.34
CA MET A 138 3.46 -7.38 -15.21
C MET A 138 3.55 -7.01 -16.69
N SER A 139 2.87 -5.93 -17.08
CA SER A 139 2.96 -5.39 -18.44
C SER A 139 4.39 -4.94 -18.77
N TYR A 140 5.07 -4.28 -17.84
CA TYR A 140 6.45 -3.81 -18.02
C TYR A 140 7.44 -4.97 -18.13
N LEU A 141 7.29 -6.01 -17.32
CA LEU A 141 8.09 -7.25 -17.40
C LEU A 141 7.87 -8.00 -18.73
N GLN A 142 6.65 -7.94 -19.28
CA GLN A 142 6.35 -8.52 -20.59
C GLN A 142 7.01 -7.74 -21.72
N VAL A 143 6.86 -6.41 -21.72
CA VAL A 143 7.44 -5.51 -22.74
C VAL A 143 8.97 -5.63 -22.77
N THR A 144 9.61 -5.58 -21.60
CA THR A 144 11.08 -5.73 -21.47
C THR A 144 11.56 -7.17 -21.71
N LYS A 145 10.65 -8.13 -21.94
CA LYS A 145 10.90 -9.57 -22.11
C LYS A 145 11.63 -10.20 -20.91
N LEU A 146 11.60 -9.56 -19.75
CA LEU A 146 12.24 -10.02 -18.52
C LEU A 146 11.35 -10.94 -17.68
N HIS A 147 10.07 -11.11 -18.04
CA HIS A 147 9.15 -12.06 -17.38
C HIS A 147 9.68 -13.51 -17.30
N ARG A 148 10.62 -13.90 -18.17
CA ARG A 148 11.23 -15.24 -18.17
C ARG A 148 12.21 -15.45 -17.01
N LEU A 149 12.71 -14.37 -16.42
CA LEU A 149 13.57 -14.41 -15.25
C LEU A 149 12.69 -14.49 -14.01
N GLY A 150 12.46 -15.71 -13.53
CA GLY A 150 11.66 -15.96 -12.33
C GLY A 150 12.15 -15.19 -11.11
N SER A 151 13.48 -15.12 -10.92
CA SER A 151 14.10 -14.38 -9.81
C SER A 151 13.78 -12.89 -9.81
N LEU A 152 13.76 -12.24 -10.99
CA LEU A 152 13.39 -10.83 -11.11
C LEU A 152 11.89 -10.63 -10.86
N THR A 153 11.05 -11.52 -11.40
CA THR A 153 9.59 -11.43 -11.24
C THR A 153 9.18 -11.60 -9.78
N GLU A 154 9.77 -12.57 -9.08
CA GLU A 154 9.56 -12.78 -7.64
C GLU A 154 10.06 -11.60 -6.81
N LEU A 155 11.26 -11.10 -7.10
CA LEU A 155 11.83 -9.94 -6.39
C LEU A 155 11.01 -8.68 -6.60
N THR A 156 10.60 -8.38 -7.84
CA THR A 156 9.76 -7.21 -8.14
C THR A 156 8.39 -7.32 -7.48
N TRP A 157 7.79 -8.52 -7.43
CA TRP A 157 6.53 -8.73 -6.72
C TRP A 157 6.68 -8.52 -5.21
N ALA A 158 7.73 -9.08 -4.60
CA ALA A 158 8.03 -8.90 -3.18
C ALA A 158 8.30 -7.43 -2.84
N LEU A 159 9.10 -6.73 -3.65
CA LEU A 159 9.35 -5.31 -3.53
C LEU A 159 8.08 -4.47 -3.68
N THR A 160 7.15 -4.88 -4.54
CA THR A 160 5.85 -4.19 -4.67
C THR A 160 5.04 -4.32 -3.38
N ASN A 161 4.99 -5.51 -2.78
CA ASN A 161 4.31 -5.74 -1.51
C ASN A 161 4.93 -4.87 -0.40
N ASP A 162 6.26 -4.84 -0.32
CA ASP A 162 6.98 -4.02 0.66
C ASP A 162 6.80 -2.52 0.40
N CYS A 163 6.80 -2.11 -0.87
CA CYS A 163 6.57 -0.73 -1.28
C CYS A 163 5.19 -0.23 -0.81
N ILE A 164 4.12 -0.94 -1.15
CA ILE A 164 2.74 -0.57 -0.78
C ILE A 164 2.54 -0.61 0.74
N ARG A 165 3.26 -1.46 1.46
CA ARG A 165 3.12 -1.63 2.91
C ARG A 165 3.95 -0.64 3.72
N CYS A 166 5.21 -0.45 3.36
CA CYS A 166 6.19 0.33 4.13
C CYS A 166 6.24 1.81 3.72
N CYS A 167 5.93 2.13 2.47
CA CYS A 167 5.94 3.52 1.99
C CYS A 167 4.56 4.13 2.20
N ALA A 168 4.36 4.72 3.39
CA ALA A 168 3.09 5.37 3.71
C ALA A 168 2.71 6.39 2.62
N PHE A 169 1.43 6.36 2.21
CA PHE A 169 0.86 7.27 1.21
C PHE A 169 1.39 7.17 -0.22
N ILE A 170 2.26 6.20 -0.55
CA ILE A 170 2.84 6.12 -1.91
C ILE A 170 1.77 6.00 -3.01
N THR A 171 0.68 5.27 -2.76
CA THR A 171 -0.44 5.10 -3.70
C THR A 171 -1.34 6.33 -3.85
N VAL A 172 -1.16 7.33 -2.97
CA VAL A 172 -1.89 8.59 -2.98
C VAL A 172 -1.07 9.68 -3.65
N THR A 173 0.24 9.69 -3.40
CA THR A 173 1.16 10.73 -3.89
C THR A 173 1.68 10.46 -5.30
N HIS A 174 1.88 9.19 -5.66
CA HIS A 174 2.49 8.81 -6.94
C HIS A 174 1.50 8.03 -7.82
N GLN A 175 1.63 8.23 -9.13
CA GLN A 175 0.87 7.45 -10.09
C GLN A 175 1.38 5.99 -10.13
N PRO A 176 0.50 5.01 -10.42
CA PRO A 176 0.86 3.59 -10.39
C PRO A 176 1.90 3.20 -11.45
N ASN A 177 2.02 3.93 -12.56
CA ASN A 177 3.06 3.75 -13.57
C ASN A 177 4.45 4.00 -13.00
N LEU A 178 4.62 5.11 -12.27
CA LEU A 178 5.87 5.50 -11.63
C LEU A 178 6.24 4.52 -10.52
N ILE A 179 5.27 4.06 -9.72
CA ILE A 179 5.51 3.03 -8.68
C ILE A 179 6.02 1.72 -9.32
N ALA A 180 5.36 1.25 -10.38
CA ALA A 180 5.76 0.03 -11.08
C ALA A 180 7.17 0.16 -11.70
N GLY A 181 7.48 1.31 -12.30
CA GLY A 181 8.80 1.61 -12.85
C GLY A 181 9.87 1.66 -11.76
N ALA A 182 9.61 2.37 -10.65
CA ALA A 182 10.55 2.48 -9.54
C ALA A 182 10.87 1.11 -8.91
N VAL A 183 9.85 0.26 -8.71
CA VAL A 183 10.06 -1.10 -8.20
C VAL A 183 10.89 -1.94 -9.17
N LEU A 184 10.61 -1.88 -10.48
CA LEU A 184 11.38 -2.59 -11.49
C LEU A 184 12.85 -2.12 -11.52
N GLY A 185 13.08 -0.81 -11.50
CA GLY A 185 14.42 -0.22 -11.44
C GLY A 185 15.19 -0.62 -10.18
N LEU A 186 14.51 -0.64 -9.02
CA LEU A 186 15.10 -1.07 -7.76
C LEU A 186 15.46 -2.57 -7.78
N ALA A 187 14.60 -3.42 -8.36
CA ALA A 187 14.88 -4.85 -8.50
C ALA A 187 16.08 -5.11 -9.42
N LEU A 188 16.16 -4.40 -10.55
CA LEU A 188 17.29 -4.46 -11.47
C LEU A 188 18.59 -4.04 -10.79
N LYS A 189 18.56 -2.95 -10.02
CA LYS A 189 19.70 -2.47 -9.22
C LYS A 189 20.16 -3.52 -8.19
N ARG A 190 19.22 -4.16 -7.48
CA ARG A 190 19.53 -5.22 -6.49
C ARG A 190 20.12 -6.49 -7.12
N LEU A 191 19.68 -6.84 -8.33
CA LEU A 191 20.22 -7.97 -9.09
C LEU A 191 21.44 -7.60 -9.95
N GLN A 192 21.91 -6.34 -9.89
CA GLN A 192 23.01 -5.81 -10.71
C GLN A 192 22.81 -6.07 -12.22
N MET A 193 21.57 -5.99 -12.67
CA MET A 193 21.19 -6.18 -14.07
C MET A 193 20.91 -4.84 -14.72
N SER A 194 21.37 -4.66 -15.97
CA SER A 194 20.97 -3.53 -16.80
C SER A 194 20.11 -4.01 -17.96
N ILE A 195 19.08 -3.24 -18.28
CA ILE A 195 18.34 -3.41 -19.53
C ILE A 195 19.23 -2.82 -20.64
N ARG A 196 19.37 -3.55 -21.75
CA ARG A 196 20.22 -3.15 -22.89
C ARG A 196 19.76 -1.88 -23.60
N GLU A 197 18.48 -1.57 -23.52
CA GLU A 197 17.89 -0.33 -24.04
C GLU A 197 18.25 0.80 -23.07
N CYS A 198 19.14 1.69 -23.52
CA CYS A 198 19.42 2.94 -22.82
C CYS A 198 18.09 3.68 -22.67
N GLU A 199 17.67 3.91 -21.42
CA GLU A 199 16.45 4.66 -21.06
C GLU A 199 15.10 3.93 -21.22
N TRP A 200 15.04 2.64 -20.84
CA TRP A 200 13.80 1.85 -20.80
C TRP A 200 12.60 2.51 -20.09
N TRP A 201 12.84 3.43 -19.14
CA TRP A 201 11.78 4.15 -18.42
C TRP A 201 11.01 5.14 -19.31
N ILE A 202 11.59 5.61 -20.41
CA ILE A 202 10.91 6.50 -21.37
C ILE A 202 9.73 5.79 -22.04
N ILE A 203 9.85 4.47 -22.26
CA ILE A 203 8.78 3.63 -22.84
C ILE A 203 7.52 3.65 -21.96
N PHE A 204 7.68 3.96 -20.67
CA PHE A 204 6.61 3.98 -19.68
C PHE A 204 6.16 5.39 -19.29
N ASP A 205 6.59 6.42 -20.02
CA ASP A 205 6.32 7.83 -19.76
C ASP A 205 6.77 8.28 -18.36
N ILE A 206 7.94 7.83 -17.92
CA ILE A 206 8.50 8.15 -16.60
C ILE A 206 9.74 9.05 -16.73
N GLU A 207 9.79 10.11 -15.92
CA GLU A 207 10.97 10.98 -15.80
C GLU A 207 12.05 10.34 -14.90
N THR A 208 13.32 10.50 -15.26
CA THR A 208 14.48 9.92 -14.54
C THR A 208 14.62 10.45 -13.11
N THR A 209 14.33 11.74 -12.91
CA THR A 209 14.37 12.42 -11.62
C THR A 209 13.38 11.77 -10.65
N GLN A 210 12.11 11.72 -11.05
CA GLN A 210 11.02 11.09 -10.30
C GLN A 210 11.27 9.61 -10.03
N LEU A 211 11.82 8.88 -11.02
CA LEU A 211 12.16 7.47 -10.87
C LEU A 211 13.19 7.27 -9.75
N ASN A 212 14.31 8.00 -9.80
CA ASN A 212 15.38 7.86 -8.82
C ASN A 212 14.94 8.28 -7.42
N GLU A 213 14.21 9.38 -7.29
CA GLU A 213 13.66 9.85 -6.01
C GLU A 213 12.72 8.82 -5.40
N THR A 214 11.81 8.25 -6.21
CA THR A 214 10.87 7.22 -5.76
C THR A 214 11.61 5.94 -5.37
N MET A 215 12.63 5.54 -6.12
CA MET A 215 13.46 4.37 -5.81
C MET A 215 14.19 4.53 -4.47
N GLU A 216 14.81 5.69 -4.23
CA GLU A 216 15.48 5.99 -2.97
C GLU A 216 14.49 6.06 -1.81
N MET A 217 13.32 6.68 -2.02
CA MET A 217 12.25 6.72 -1.02
C MET A 217 11.83 5.31 -0.61
N ILE A 218 11.59 4.41 -1.58
CA ILE A 218 11.21 3.02 -1.30
C ILE A 218 12.29 2.30 -0.49
N ASP A 219 13.55 2.43 -0.89
CA ASP A 219 14.65 1.75 -0.21
C ASP A 219 14.84 2.26 1.23
N ARG A 220 14.71 3.59 1.45
CA ARG A 220 14.74 4.22 2.78
C ARG A 220 13.59 3.74 3.66
N SER A 221 12.35 3.74 3.15
CA SER A 221 11.17 3.30 3.92
C SER A 221 11.25 1.82 4.30
N ILE A 222 11.77 0.97 3.41
CA ILE A 222 12.00 -0.45 3.71
C ILE A 222 13.05 -0.61 4.82
N ALA A 223 14.15 0.16 4.77
CA ALA A 223 15.17 0.14 5.82
C ALA A 223 14.62 0.60 7.17
N GLN A 224 13.89 1.72 7.18
CA GLN A 224 13.27 2.27 8.39
C GLN A 224 12.28 1.29 9.04
N TRP A 225 11.49 0.57 8.23
CA TRP A 225 10.57 -0.43 8.77
C TRP A 225 11.31 -1.61 9.43
N LYS A 226 12.42 -2.07 8.85
CA LYS A 226 13.24 -3.12 9.45
C LYS A 226 13.76 -2.71 10.83
N ASP A 227 14.17 -1.45 10.98
CA ASP A 227 14.64 -0.92 12.26
C ASP A 227 13.55 -0.90 13.33
N TRP A 228 12.28 -0.69 12.93
CA TRP A 228 11.14 -0.77 13.84
C TRP A 228 10.82 -2.19 14.27
N THR A 229 10.91 -3.16 13.35
CA THR A 229 10.65 -4.58 13.67
C THR A 229 11.70 -5.20 14.58
N ILE A 230 12.94 -4.72 14.57
CA ILE A 230 14.00 -5.25 15.44
C ILE A 230 13.83 -4.76 16.90
N LYS A 231 13.00 -3.73 17.12
CA LYS A 231 12.76 -3.11 18.44
C LYS A 231 11.44 -3.51 19.10
N LEU A 232 10.64 -4.36 18.44
CA LEU A 232 9.44 -4.99 18.97
C LEU A 232 9.78 -6.42 19.41
#